data_AF-A0A1W6AIT4-F1
#
_entry.id   AF-A0A1W6AIT4-F1
#
_cell.length_a   1.000
_cell.length_b   1.000
_cell.length_c   1.000
_cell.angle_alpha   90.00
_cell.angle_beta   90.00
_cell.angle_gamma   90.00
#
_symmetry.space_group_name_H-M   'P 1'
#
loop_
_entity.id
_entity.type
_entity.pdbx_description
1 polymer ?
#
loop_
_entity_poly.entity_id
_entity_poly.type
_entity_poly.pdbx_seq_one_letter_code
_entity_poly.pdbx_strand_id
1 'polypeptide(L)'
;MNPLKDKQITYWLVNLGNMYYAGGLLRKNEDECNFSYEFVNDKTYAFPFLEKHGAMRIAEKCGGIAVDHTATDEELTILEDKNERYINSESTARLEQELNARKEMKKAEDIQTLEYELQQLNHPKN
;
A
#
# COMPACT_ATOMS: atom_id res chain seq x y z
N MET A 1 -20.69 -12.88 31.72
CA MET A 1 -20.28 -13.47 30.42
C MET A 1 -20.87 -12.60 29.32
N ASN A 2 -20.07 -12.16 28.35
CA ASN A 2 -20.58 -11.41 27.20
C ASN A 2 -21.18 -12.42 26.20
N PRO A 3 -22.51 -12.48 26.01
CA PRO A 3 -23.17 -13.49 25.18
C PRO A 3 -22.81 -13.41 23.68
N LEU A 4 -22.04 -12.40 23.28
CA LEU A 4 -21.58 -12.19 21.91
C LEU A 4 -20.15 -12.71 21.64
N LYS A 5 -19.41 -13.13 22.68
CA LYS A 5 -17.98 -13.45 22.55
C LYS A 5 -17.69 -14.59 21.58
N ASP A 6 -18.62 -15.54 21.45
CA ASP A 6 -18.47 -16.72 20.58
C ASP A 6 -19.31 -16.64 19.30
N LYS A 7 -19.92 -15.48 19.02
CA LYS A 7 -20.73 -15.32 17.81
C LYS A 7 -19.81 -15.29 16.60
N GLN A 8 -20.00 -16.25 15.71
CA GLN A 8 -19.30 -16.31 14.44
C GLN A 8 -19.86 -15.24 13.50
N ILE A 9 -18.96 -14.45 12.93
CA ILE A 9 -19.20 -13.41 11.93
C ILE A 9 -18.64 -13.92 10.60
N THR A 10 -19.46 -13.87 9.55
CA THR A 10 -19.02 -14.18 8.20
C THR A 10 -18.36 -12.96 7.58
N TYR A 11 -17.19 -13.16 6.98
CA TYR A 11 -16.47 -12.15 6.22
C TYR A 11 -15.92 -12.78 4.93
N TRP A 12 -15.42 -11.96 4.02
CA TRP A 12 -14.88 -12.40 2.73
C TRP A 12 -13.47 -11.89 2.54
N LEU A 13 -12.60 -12.77 2.01
CA LEU A 13 -11.28 -12.42 1.54
C LEU A 13 -11.22 -12.58 0.02
N VAL A 14 -10.52 -11.66 -0.64
CA VAL A 14 -10.25 -11.77 -2.08
C VAL A 14 -8.95 -12.53 -2.28
N ASN A 15 -9.02 -13.63 -3.01
CA ASN A 15 -7.87 -14.47 -3.36
C ASN A 15 -7.56 -14.36 -4.85
N LEU A 16 -6.29 -14.13 -5.18
CA LEU A 16 -5.71 -14.22 -6.51
C LEU A 16 -4.62 -15.31 -6.51
N GLY A 17 -5.02 -16.55 -6.79
CA GLY A 17 -4.14 -17.72 -6.76
C GLY A 17 -3.66 -18.06 -5.34
N ASN A 18 -2.46 -17.60 -4.99
CA ASN A 18 -1.83 -17.80 -3.68
C ASN A 18 -1.68 -16.47 -2.89
N MET A 19 -2.33 -15.40 -3.37
CA MET A 19 -2.23 -14.07 -2.78
C MET A 19 -3.60 -13.58 -2.31
N TYR A 20 -3.61 -12.81 -1.23
CA TYR A 20 -4.78 -12.20 -0.63
C TYR A 20 -4.73 -10.69 -0.84
N TYR A 21 -5.87 -10.10 -1.18
CA TYR A 21 -5.98 -8.65 -1.27
C TYR A 21 -5.74 -8.00 0.09
N ALA A 22 -4.76 -7.12 0.18
CA ALA A 22 -4.42 -6.39 1.40
C ALA A 22 -5.04 -5.00 1.45
N GLY A 23 -5.45 -4.43 0.31
CA GLY A 23 -6.06 -3.11 0.30
C GLY A 23 -5.65 -2.24 -0.86
N GLY A 24 -6.14 -1.01 -0.80
CA GLY A 24 -5.85 0.04 -1.75
C GLY A 24 -4.70 0.91 -1.29
N LEU A 25 -3.66 1.03 -2.11
CA LEU A 25 -2.61 2.00 -1.88
C LEU A 25 -2.80 3.20 -2.80
N LEU A 26 -3.07 4.36 -2.19
CA LEU A 26 -3.05 5.62 -2.91
C LEU A 26 -1.60 5.94 -3.30
N ARG A 27 -1.38 6.15 -4.59
CA ARG A 27 -0.12 6.59 -5.18
C ARG A 27 -0.30 8.06 -5.56
N LYS A 28 0.47 8.94 -4.93
CA LYS A 28 0.53 10.34 -5.31
C LYS A 28 1.79 10.55 -6.11
N ASN A 29 1.66 10.90 -7.38
CA ASN A 29 2.73 11.50 -8.16
C ASN A 29 2.51 13.01 -8.17
N GLU A 30 3.48 13.80 -8.66
CA GLU A 30 3.39 15.27 -8.68
C GLU A 30 2.15 15.79 -9.42
N ASP A 31 1.67 15.07 -10.45
CA ASP A 31 0.55 15.50 -11.29
C ASP A 31 -0.72 14.63 -11.19
N GLU A 32 -0.66 13.42 -10.60
CA GLU A 32 -1.79 12.48 -10.57
C GLU A 32 -1.87 11.63 -9.29
N CYS A 33 -3.10 11.39 -8.82
CA CYS A 33 -3.41 10.39 -7.80
C CYS A 33 -3.80 9.06 -8.46
N ASN A 34 -2.88 8.12 -8.52
CA ASN A 34 -3.13 6.76 -9.01
C ASN A 34 -3.46 5.82 -7.85
N PHE A 35 -4.31 4.83 -8.06
CA PHE A 35 -4.68 3.84 -7.03
C PHE A 35 -4.18 2.47 -7.46
N SER A 36 -3.50 1.75 -6.57
CA SER A 36 -3.13 0.35 -6.81
C SER A 36 -3.77 -0.61 -5.83
N TYR A 37 -4.09 -1.79 -6.31
CA TYR A 37 -4.53 -2.93 -5.51
C TYR A 37 -3.29 -3.69 -5.01
N GLU A 38 -3.18 -3.87 -3.71
CA GLU A 38 -2.07 -4.59 -3.06
C GLU A 38 -2.46 -6.02 -2.70
N PHE A 39 -1.51 -6.95 -2.86
CA PHE A 39 -1.72 -8.38 -2.64
C PHE A 39 -0.57 -8.99 -1.86
N VAL A 40 -0.89 -9.79 -0.84
CA VAL A 40 0.07 -10.41 0.09
C VAL A 40 -0.04 -11.93 0.07
N ASN A 41 1.06 -12.66 0.29
CA ASN A 41 1.02 -14.12 0.38
C ASN A 41 0.51 -14.63 1.74
N ASP A 42 0.54 -13.79 2.78
CA ASP A 42 0.10 -14.14 4.13
C ASP A 42 -1.31 -13.58 4.39
N LYS A 43 -2.27 -14.50 4.61
CA LYS A 43 -3.66 -14.18 4.88
C LYS A 43 -3.89 -13.28 6.10
N THR A 44 -2.94 -13.22 7.04
CA THR A 44 -3.08 -12.44 8.28
C THR A 44 -2.97 -10.93 8.07
N TYR A 45 -2.58 -10.50 6.86
CA TYR A 45 -2.60 -9.10 6.44
C TYR A 45 -3.64 -8.84 5.35
N ALA A 46 -4.55 -9.78 5.09
CA ALA A 46 -5.61 -9.60 4.12
C ALA A 46 -6.67 -8.62 4.63
N PHE A 47 -7.28 -7.86 3.73
CA PHE A 47 -8.39 -6.96 4.07
C PHE A 47 -9.69 -7.77 4.22
N PRO A 48 -10.31 -7.79 5.41
CA PRO A 48 -11.57 -8.50 5.61
C PRO A 48 -12.75 -7.66 5.12
N PHE A 49 -13.49 -8.17 4.13
CA PHE A 49 -14.76 -7.55 3.74
C PHE A 49 -15.90 -8.11 4.58
N LEU A 50 -16.66 -7.22 5.24
CA LEU A 50 -17.92 -7.58 5.91
C LEU A 50 -19.08 -7.77 4.94
N GLU A 51 -18.93 -7.31 3.70
CA GLU A 51 -19.96 -7.38 2.67
C GLU A 51 -19.42 -8.08 1.42
N LYS A 52 -20.06 -9.21 1.06
CA LYS A 52 -19.66 -10.04 -0.08
C LYS A 52 -19.48 -9.25 -1.38
N HIS A 53 -20.36 -8.29 -1.65
CA HIS A 53 -20.33 -7.53 -2.90
C HIS A 53 -19.06 -6.68 -3.03
N GLY A 54 -18.51 -6.17 -1.92
CA GLY A 54 -17.25 -5.44 -1.91
C GLY A 54 -16.08 -6.34 -2.34
N ALA A 55 -16.00 -7.53 -1.75
CA ALA A 55 -15.00 -8.53 -2.12
C ALA A 55 -15.14 -8.97 -3.59
N MET A 56 -16.37 -9.25 -4.05
CA MET A 56 -16.62 -9.65 -5.44
C MET A 56 -16.18 -8.58 -6.44
N ARG A 57 -16.48 -7.30 -6.17
CA ARG A 57 -16.08 -6.20 -7.05
C ARG A 57 -14.56 -6.10 -7.20
N ILE A 58 -13.81 -6.31 -6.12
CA ILE A 58 -12.34 -6.31 -6.17
C ILE A 58 -11.82 -7.55 -6.90
N ALA A 59 -12.40 -8.72 -6.60
CA ALA A 59 -12.08 -9.97 -7.26
C ALA A 59 -12.25 -9.87 -8.79
N GLU A 60 -13.39 -9.36 -9.26
CA GLU A 60 -13.68 -9.15 -10.69
C GLU A 60 -12.67 -8.21 -11.36
N LYS A 61 -12.30 -7.12 -10.69
CA LYS A 61 -11.30 -6.17 -11.22
C LYS A 61 -9.90 -6.76 -11.32
N CYS A 62 -9.53 -7.63 -10.38
CA CYS A 62 -8.17 -8.14 -10.27
C CYS A 62 -8.00 -9.56 -10.85
N GLY A 63 -9.09 -10.17 -11.36
CA GLY A 63 -9.08 -11.56 -11.85
C GLY A 63 -9.02 -12.61 -10.74
N GLY A 64 -9.44 -12.28 -9.52
CA GLY A 64 -9.48 -13.16 -8.36
C GLY A 64 -10.85 -13.75 -8.07
N ILE A 65 -11.01 -14.32 -6.88
CA ILE A 65 -12.26 -14.85 -6.33
C ILE A 65 -12.51 -14.32 -4.92
N ALA A 66 -13.77 -14.17 -4.53
CA ALA A 66 -14.15 -13.87 -3.15
C ALA A 66 -14.47 -15.17 -2.41
N VAL A 67 -13.76 -15.44 -1.30
CA VAL A 67 -13.89 -16.64 -0.48
C VAL A 67 -14.47 -16.24 0.88
N ASP A 68 -15.52 -16.93 1.32
CA ASP A 68 -16.11 -16.70 2.64
C ASP A 68 -15.31 -17.39 3.75
N HIS A 69 -15.29 -16.73 4.90
CA HIS A 69 -14.65 -17.18 6.12
C HIS A 69 -15.54 -16.85 7.32
N THR A 70 -15.30 -17.51 8.44
CA THR A 70 -15.96 -17.21 9.71
C THR A 70 -14.92 -16.97 10.79
N ALA A 71 -15.17 -15.98 11.64
CA ALA A 71 -14.32 -15.67 12.79
C ALA A 71 -15.18 -15.12 13.93
N THR A 72 -14.65 -15.17 15.15
CA THR A 72 -15.18 -14.36 16.26
C THR A 72 -14.90 -12.88 16.03
N ASP A 73 -15.63 -12.01 16.73
CA ASP A 73 -15.42 -10.56 16.73
C ASP A 73 -13.97 -10.20 17.13
N GLU A 74 -13.41 -10.92 18.11
CA GLU A 74 -12.03 -10.73 18.59
C GLU A 74 -10.99 -11.10 17.52
N GLU A 75 -11.17 -12.24 16.84
CA GLU A 75 -10.29 -12.65 15.74
C GLU A 75 -10.37 -11.71 14.54
N LEU A 76 -11.57 -11.19 14.23
CA LEU A 76 -11.76 -10.26 13.13
C LEU A 76 -11.12 -8.90 13.43
N THR A 77 -11.29 -8.38 14.65
CA THR A 77 -10.61 -7.16 15.12
C THR A 77 -9.09 -7.30 15.01
N ILE A 78 -8.53 -8.45 15.40
CA ILE A 78 -7.08 -8.72 15.27
C ILE A 78 -6.63 -8.72 13.80
N LEU A 79 -7.45 -9.24 12.89
CA LEU A 79 -7.14 -9.25 11.46
C LEU A 79 -7.17 -7.84 10.88
N GLU A 80 -8.18 -7.04 11.22
CA GLU A 80 -8.29 -5.63 10.84
C GLU A 80 -7.09 -4.81 11.32
N ASP A 81 -6.73 -4.95 12.60
CA ASP A 81 -5.56 -4.28 13.20
C ASP A 81 -4.25 -4.62 12.48
N LYS A 82 -4.07 -5.89 12.11
CA LYS A 82 -2.86 -6.33 11.39
C LYS A 82 -2.82 -5.77 9.97
N ASN A 83 -3.95 -5.80 9.27
CA ASN A 83 -4.06 -5.24 7.93
C ASN A 83 -3.78 -3.73 7.92
N GLU A 84 -4.38 -2.98 8.84
CA GLU A 84 -4.20 -1.53 8.94
C GLU A 84 -2.73 -1.17 9.20
N ARG A 85 -2.08 -1.84 10.14
CA ARG A 85 -0.66 -1.63 10.42
C ARG A 85 0.23 -1.90 9.22
N TYR A 86 -0.06 -2.97 8.48
CA TYR A 86 0.67 -3.33 7.27
C TYR A 86 0.53 -2.26 6.17
N ILE A 87 -0.70 -1.84 5.86
CA ILE A 87 -0.96 -0.83 4.83
C ILE A 87 -0.32 0.52 5.17
N ASN A 88 -0.35 0.89 6.46
CA ASN A 88 0.29 2.11 6.93
C ASN A 88 1.83 2.04 6.88
N SER A 89 2.43 0.88 7.19
CA SER A 89 3.88 0.71 7.11
C SER A 89 4.38 0.77 5.67
N GLU A 90 3.70 0.13 4.73
CA GLU A 90 4.05 0.18 3.31
C GLU A 90 3.94 1.61 2.75
N SER A 91 2.88 2.33 3.13
CA SER A 91 2.70 3.73 2.75
C SER A 91 3.83 4.62 3.27
N THR A 92 4.28 4.37 4.50
CA THR A 92 5.36 5.14 5.15
C THR A 92 6.73 4.85 4.54
N ALA A 93 7.09 3.56 4.43
CA ALA A 93 8.39 3.14 3.90
C ALA A 93 8.59 3.65 2.46
N ARG A 94 7.54 3.63 1.65
CA ARG A 94 7.61 4.17 0.29
C ARG A 94 7.76 5.69 0.25
N LEU A 95 7.05 6.42 1.10
CA LEU A 95 7.17 7.88 1.21
C LEU A 95 8.62 8.28 1.57
N GLU A 96 9.25 7.52 2.46
CA GLU A 96 10.67 7.72 2.81
C GLU A 96 11.60 7.47 1.62
N GLN A 97 11.39 6.39 0.87
CA GLN A 97 12.17 6.11 -0.35
C GLN A 97 12.04 7.23 -1.39
N GLU A 98 10.82 7.72 -1.63
CA GLU A 98 10.58 8.79 -2.60
C GLU A 98 11.23 10.11 -2.15
N LEU A 99 11.12 10.47 -0.87
CA LEU A 99 11.79 11.64 -0.31
C LEU A 99 13.31 11.54 -0.43
N ASN A 100 13.87 10.36 -0.21
CA ASN A 100 15.31 10.14 -0.35
C ASN A 100 15.75 10.24 -1.81
N ALA A 101 15.01 9.64 -2.76
CA ALA A 101 15.31 9.75 -4.18
C ALA A 101 15.28 11.22 -4.67
N ARG A 102 14.27 11.99 -4.26
CA ARG A 102 14.18 13.43 -4.58
C ARG A 102 15.34 14.25 -4.02
N LYS A 103 15.79 13.94 -2.80
CA LYS A 103 16.97 14.59 -2.21
C LYS A 103 18.23 14.31 -3.02
N GLU A 104 18.43 13.06 -3.48
CA GLU A 104 19.59 12.71 -4.29
C GLU A 104 19.55 13.33 -5.70
N MET A 105 18.38 13.38 -6.35
CA MET A 105 18.23 14.08 -7.63
C MET A 105 18.56 15.56 -7.50
N LYS A 106 18.02 16.24 -6.48
CA LYS A 106 18.31 17.66 -6.25
C LYS A 106 19.79 17.91 -6.00
N LYS A 107 20.46 17.05 -5.20
CA LYS A 107 21.91 17.15 -5.00
C LYS A 107 22.68 17.03 -6.32
N ALA A 108 22.28 16.12 -7.21
CA ALA A 108 22.92 15.95 -8.51
C ALA A 108 22.73 17.19 -9.40
N GLU A 109 21.53 17.79 -9.41
CA GLU A 109 21.24 19.04 -10.12
C GLU A 109 22.06 20.23 -9.57
N ASP A 110 22.14 20.35 -8.25
CA ASP A 110 22.93 21.38 -7.57
C ASP A 110 24.43 21.24 -7.93
N ILE A 111 24.96 20.01 -7.95
CA ILE A 111 26.35 19.72 -8.35
C ILE A 111 26.59 20.10 -9.81
N GLN A 112 25.72 19.68 -10.74
CA GLN A 112 25.85 20.02 -12.16
C GLN A 112 25.85 21.53 -12.38
N THR A 113 25.00 22.25 -11.64
CA THR A 113 24.93 23.72 -11.69
C THR A 113 26.25 24.35 -11.25
N LEU A 114 26.82 23.89 -10.13
CA LEU A 114 28.10 24.37 -9.61
C LEU A 114 29.27 24.05 -10.56
N GLU A 115 29.29 22.86 -11.16
CA GLU A 115 30.31 22.47 -12.14
C GLU A 115 30.27 23.37 -13.37
N TYR A 116 29.05 23.68 -13.86
CA TYR A 116 28.87 24.61 -14.97
C TYR A 116 29.38 26.02 -14.61
N GLU A 117 29.00 26.54 -13.45
CA GLU A 117 29.46 27.86 -12.98
C GLU A 117 31.00 27.93 -12.85
N LEU A 118 31.63 26.90 -12.30
CA LEU A 118 33.09 26.80 -12.21
C LEU A 118 33.76 26.77 -13.58
N GLN A 119 33.18 26.08 -14.57
CA GLN A 119 33.71 26.08 -15.94
C GLN A 119 33.66 27.47 -16.58
N GLN A 120 32.59 28.23 -16.34
CA GLN A 120 32.45 29.59 -16.86
C GLN A 120 33.44 30.57 -16.20
N LEU A 121 33.74 30.40 -14.90
CA LEU A 121 34.73 31.22 -14.20
C LEU A 121 36.17 30.95 -14.66
N ASN A 122 36.47 29.71 -15.02
CA ASN A 122 37.82 29.29 -15.45
C ASN A 122 38.12 29.56 -16.94
N HIS A 123 37.15 30.04 -17.72
CA HIS A 123 37.37 30.54 -19.09
C HIS A 123 37.26 32.07 -19.11
N PRO A 124 38.37 32.81 -18.90
CA PRO A 124 38.34 34.25 -19.06
C PRO A 124 37.98 34.57 -20.51
N LYS A 125 36.93 35.37 -20.70
CA LYS A 125 36.65 36.00 -21.99
C LYS A 125 37.86 36.88 -22.35
N ASN A 126 38.68 36.40 -23.28
CA ASN A 126 39.70 37.22 -23.96
C ASN A 126 39.06 38.42 -24.66
#